data_AF-A0A2A3JWY4-F1
#
_entry.id   AF-A0A2A3JWY4-F1
#
_cell.length_a   1.000
_cell.length_b   1.000
_cell.length_c   1.000
_cell.angle_alpha   90.00
_cell.angle_beta   90.00
_cell.angle_gamma   90.00
#
_symmetry.space_group_name_H-M   'P 1'
#
loop_
_entity.id
_entity.type
_entity.pdbx_description
1 polymer ?
#
loop_
_entity_poly.entity_id
_entity_poly.type
_entity_poly.pdbx_seq_one_letter_code
_entity_poly.pdbx_strand_id
1 'polypeptide(L)'
;MSRSETSLLPQLHEPRNPGMPLDMDRVMRATANRSAIERRAATLPGRRSVKKDYQAAWLARAISCIDLTTLSGDDTPGRVARLCAKARQPVRADILEALGLEGLTTGAVCVYHDMIAPAVEALEGTGIPVAAVSTGFPAGLSPFHLRVAEITESVKAGAREIDIVISRRHVLTGDWQALYDEMRAFREACGEAHVKAILATGELGTLQNVARASMVCMMAGADFIKTSTGKESVNATLPVSLVMMRAIREYYEETGYRVGYKPAGGISKAKDAVTYLALVKEELGDRWLRPDLYRFGASSLLGDIERQLEHHVTGAYSASWRHATS
;
A
#
# COMPACT_ATOMS: atom_id res chain seq x y z
N MET A 1 -6.45 34.48 17.12
CA MET A 1 -5.40 33.64 16.49
C MET A 1 -6.09 32.76 15.47
N SER A 2 -5.98 33.14 14.20
CA SER A 2 -6.60 32.44 13.07
C SER A 2 -5.97 31.06 12.92
N ARG A 3 -6.74 29.99 13.06
CA ARG A 3 -6.31 28.64 12.67
C ARG A 3 -6.15 28.67 11.14
N SER A 4 -4.91 28.57 10.67
CA SER A 4 -4.62 28.26 9.27
C SER A 4 -5.28 26.92 8.97
N GLU A 5 -6.41 26.92 8.26
CA GLU A 5 -6.93 25.71 7.62
C GLU A 5 -5.90 25.28 6.58
N THR A 6 -5.04 24.33 6.95
CA THR A 6 -4.15 23.67 6.00
C THR A 6 -5.04 22.93 5.01
N SER A 7 -5.22 23.51 3.82
CA SER A 7 -5.97 22.91 2.71
C SER A 7 -5.24 21.65 2.24
N LEU A 8 -5.51 20.51 2.87
CA LEU A 8 -5.09 19.21 2.38
C LEU A 8 -5.71 18.98 1.00
N LEU A 9 -4.97 18.32 0.10
CA LEU A 9 -5.55 17.89 -1.16
C LEU A 9 -6.76 16.98 -0.86
N PRO A 10 -7.97 17.26 -1.39
CA PRO A 10 -9.15 16.46 -1.10
C PRO A 10 -8.92 15.02 -1.55
N GLN A 11 -9.02 14.07 -0.61
CA GLN A 11 -9.04 12.65 -0.95
C GLN A 11 -10.41 12.34 -1.54
N LEU A 12 -10.48 12.17 -2.86
CA LEU A 12 -11.66 11.61 -3.51
C LEU A 12 -11.73 10.13 -3.12
N HIS A 13 -12.77 9.74 -2.39
CA HIS A 13 -13.00 8.34 -2.03
C HIS A 13 -13.77 7.66 -3.16
N GLU A 14 -13.14 6.70 -3.86
CA GLU A 14 -13.88 5.77 -4.72
C GLU A 14 -14.88 4.95 -3.89
N PRO A 15 -16.00 4.52 -4.48
CA PRO A 15 -16.86 3.54 -3.83
C PRO A 15 -16.05 2.28 -3.53
N ARG A 16 -16.27 1.73 -2.32
CA ARG A 16 -15.67 0.46 -1.93
C ARG A 16 -16.12 -0.65 -2.87
N ASN A 17 -15.24 -1.61 -3.11
CA ASN A 17 -15.57 -2.79 -3.91
C ASN A 17 -16.66 -3.61 -3.19
N PRO A 18 -17.88 -3.77 -3.73
CA PRO A 18 -18.94 -4.53 -3.06
C PRO A 18 -18.67 -6.04 -3.05
N GLY A 19 -17.69 -6.49 -3.83
CA GLY A 19 -17.46 -7.89 -4.14
C GLY A 19 -18.50 -8.43 -5.13
N MET A 20 -18.34 -9.69 -5.49
CA MET A 20 -19.22 -10.46 -6.37
C MET A 20 -19.13 -11.95 -6.01
N PRO A 21 -20.11 -12.77 -6.39
CA PRO A 21 -20.02 -14.22 -6.21
C PRO A 21 -18.74 -14.79 -6.81
N LEU A 22 -18.17 -15.80 -6.15
CA LEU A 22 -16.98 -16.48 -6.65
C LEU A 22 -17.26 -17.13 -8.01
N ASP A 23 -16.50 -16.71 -9.02
CA ASP A 23 -16.52 -17.30 -10.36
C ASP A 23 -15.26 -18.15 -10.56
N MET A 24 -15.42 -19.47 -10.41
CA MET A 24 -14.31 -20.41 -10.54
C MET A 24 -13.74 -20.49 -11.95
N ASP A 25 -14.54 -20.23 -12.99
CA ASP A 25 -14.03 -20.23 -14.35
C ASP A 25 -13.05 -19.07 -14.55
N ARG A 26 -13.34 -17.88 -13.97
CA ARG A 26 -12.40 -16.74 -13.97
C ARG A 26 -11.12 -17.05 -13.22
N VAL A 27 -11.23 -17.62 -12.02
CA VAL A 27 -10.05 -18.05 -11.26
C VAL A 27 -9.20 -19.00 -12.10
N MET A 28 -9.81 -19.98 -12.76
CA MET A 28 -9.04 -20.97 -13.51
C MET A 28 -8.45 -20.41 -14.81
N ARG A 29 -9.12 -19.44 -15.46
CA ARG A 29 -8.63 -18.69 -16.64
C ARG A 29 -7.49 -17.72 -16.31
N ALA A 30 -7.35 -17.26 -15.06
CA ALA A 30 -6.22 -16.45 -14.65
C ALA A 30 -4.91 -17.24 -14.81
N THR A 31 -4.14 -16.88 -15.84
CA THR A 31 -2.87 -17.52 -16.20
C THR A 31 -1.73 -16.51 -16.19
N ALA A 32 -0.51 -17.00 -15.93
CA ALA A 32 0.67 -16.16 -15.87
C ALA A 32 1.83 -16.80 -16.65
N ASN A 33 2.12 -16.31 -17.85
CA ASN A 33 3.31 -16.70 -18.59
C ASN A 33 4.55 -16.05 -17.96
N ARG A 34 5.21 -16.78 -17.07
CA ARG A 34 6.36 -16.31 -16.28
C ARG A 34 7.44 -15.64 -17.14
N SER A 35 7.86 -16.30 -18.20
CA SER A 35 8.95 -15.81 -19.07
C SER A 35 8.58 -14.50 -19.77
N ALA A 36 7.34 -14.37 -20.24
CA ALA A 36 6.85 -13.13 -20.84
C ALA A 36 6.73 -11.98 -19.82
N ILE A 37 6.25 -12.29 -18.61
CA ILE A 37 6.12 -11.33 -17.51
C ILE A 37 7.50 -10.83 -17.08
N GLU A 38 8.47 -11.72 -16.87
CA GLU A 38 9.84 -11.37 -16.49
C GLU A 38 10.51 -10.49 -17.56
N ARG A 39 10.38 -10.86 -18.84
CA ARG A 39 10.88 -10.01 -19.95
C ARG A 39 10.25 -8.62 -19.94
N ARG A 40 8.93 -8.53 -19.76
CA ARG A 40 8.23 -7.24 -19.70
C ARG A 40 8.72 -6.41 -18.52
N ALA A 41 8.75 -7.00 -17.32
CA ALA A 41 9.17 -6.34 -16.09
C ALA A 41 10.62 -5.81 -16.19
N ALA A 42 11.54 -6.59 -16.77
CA ALA A 42 12.93 -6.19 -16.96
C ALA A 42 13.12 -4.94 -17.84
N THR A 43 12.17 -4.64 -18.72
CA THR A 43 12.26 -3.45 -19.60
C THR A 43 11.85 -2.15 -18.91
N LEU A 44 11.13 -2.21 -17.78
CA LEU A 44 10.56 -1.03 -17.12
C LEU A 44 11.64 -0.05 -16.63
N PRO A 45 12.70 -0.48 -15.90
CA PRO A 45 13.67 0.47 -15.35
C PRO A 45 14.50 1.18 -16.41
N GLY A 46 14.72 0.55 -17.57
CA GLY A 46 15.62 1.03 -18.62
C GLY A 46 14.98 1.96 -19.65
N ARG A 47 13.67 1.85 -19.90
CA ARG A 47 12.99 2.57 -21.00
C ARG A 47 12.25 3.84 -20.56
N ARG A 48 12.24 4.14 -19.26
CA ARG A 48 11.32 5.12 -18.64
C ARG A 48 12.03 6.09 -17.69
N SER A 49 13.07 6.77 -18.16
CA SER A 49 13.73 7.80 -17.35
C SER A 49 12.88 9.06 -17.26
N VAL A 50 12.40 9.39 -16.06
CA VAL A 50 11.84 10.69 -15.72
C VAL A 50 12.96 11.54 -15.11
N LYS A 51 13.13 12.79 -15.54
CA LYS A 51 14.28 13.63 -15.15
C LYS A 51 13.83 14.99 -14.64
N LYS A 52 14.68 15.63 -13.82
CA LYS A 52 14.53 17.01 -13.34
C LYS A 52 13.16 17.23 -12.68
N ASP A 53 12.46 18.29 -13.04
CA ASP A 53 11.21 18.74 -12.41
C ASP A 53 10.11 17.66 -12.48
N TYR A 54 10.04 16.91 -13.58
CA TYR A 54 9.12 15.77 -13.68
C TYR A 54 9.46 14.66 -12.69
N GLN A 55 10.75 14.42 -12.44
CA GLN A 55 11.17 13.45 -11.44
C GLN A 55 10.77 13.93 -10.05
N ALA A 56 11.00 15.20 -9.73
CA ALA A 56 10.58 15.79 -8.46
C ALA A 56 9.06 15.68 -8.26
N ALA A 57 8.26 15.98 -9.29
CA ALA A 57 6.81 15.82 -9.25
C ALA A 57 6.37 14.36 -9.02
N TRP A 58 7.04 13.39 -9.65
CA TRP A 58 6.78 11.96 -9.45
C TRP A 58 7.18 11.48 -8.06
N LEU A 59 8.23 12.05 -7.49
CA LEU A 59 8.67 11.78 -6.13
C LEU A 59 7.72 12.36 -5.09
N ALA A 60 7.22 13.58 -5.28
CA ALA A 60 6.16 14.16 -4.47
C ALA A 60 4.88 13.31 -4.55
N ARG A 61 4.53 12.86 -5.76
CA ARG A 61 3.45 11.89 -5.97
C ARG A 61 3.66 10.61 -5.19
N ALA A 62 4.86 10.04 -5.21
CA ALA A 62 5.18 8.83 -4.45
C ALA A 62 4.97 9.04 -2.95
N ILE A 63 5.43 10.18 -2.39
CA ILE A 63 5.21 10.55 -0.98
C ILE A 63 3.73 10.52 -0.63
N SER A 64 2.87 11.14 -1.46
CA SER A 64 1.42 11.16 -1.21
C SER A 64 0.78 9.78 -1.17
N CYS A 65 1.43 8.78 -1.75
CA CYS A 65 0.97 7.39 -1.75
C CYS A 65 1.68 6.53 -0.69
N ILE A 66 2.53 7.05 0.18
CA ILE A 66 3.21 6.21 1.19
C ILE A 66 2.24 5.88 2.34
N ASP A 67 2.14 4.61 2.68
CA ASP A 67 1.69 4.16 4.01
C ASP A 67 2.94 4.12 4.88
N LEU A 68 3.18 5.19 5.64
CA LEU A 68 4.38 5.33 6.42
C LEU A 68 4.31 4.35 7.59
N THR A 69 5.16 3.34 7.54
CA THR A 69 4.96 2.11 8.32
C THR A 69 5.99 1.97 9.43
N THR A 70 5.54 1.69 10.66
CA THR A 70 6.35 1.02 11.68
C THR A 70 5.63 -0.23 12.15
N LEU A 71 6.34 -1.36 12.14
CA LEU A 71 5.83 -2.67 12.52
C LEU A 71 6.93 -3.40 13.28
N SER A 72 7.36 -2.80 14.37
CA SER A 72 8.43 -3.32 15.22
C SER A 72 7.90 -3.75 16.59
N GLY A 73 8.52 -4.78 17.17
CA GLY A 73 8.15 -5.25 18.51
C GLY A 73 8.55 -4.26 19.62
N ASP A 74 9.39 -3.28 19.31
CA ASP A 74 9.83 -2.21 20.21
C ASP A 74 9.15 -0.87 19.90
N ASP A 75 8.02 -0.87 19.19
CA ASP A 75 7.24 0.35 18.98
C ASP A 75 6.73 0.91 20.32
N THR A 76 6.78 2.23 20.44
CA THR A 76 6.31 2.97 21.63
C THR A 76 5.45 4.13 21.16
N PRO A 77 4.55 4.66 22.02
CA PRO A 77 3.76 5.85 21.68
C PRO A 77 4.62 7.01 21.19
N GLY A 78 5.79 7.23 21.80
CA GLY A 78 6.72 8.28 21.39
C GLY A 78 7.36 8.06 20.00
N ARG A 79 7.66 6.81 19.62
CA ARG A 79 8.12 6.48 18.25
C ARG A 79 7.01 6.70 17.23
N VAL A 80 5.80 6.24 17.54
CA VAL A 80 4.62 6.40 16.69
C VAL A 80 4.25 7.88 16.51
N ALA A 81 4.34 8.69 17.56
CA ALA A 81 4.11 10.13 17.46
C ALA A 81 5.11 10.82 16.52
N ARG A 82 6.39 10.41 16.52
CA ARG A 82 7.39 10.92 15.56
C ARG A 82 7.09 10.46 14.13
N LEU A 83 6.71 9.21 13.94
CA LEU A 83 6.27 8.69 12.64
C LEU A 83 5.07 9.50 12.11
N CYS A 84 4.08 9.77 12.95
CA CYS A 84 2.91 10.59 12.62
C CYS A 84 3.30 12.04 12.30
N ALA A 85 4.21 12.64 13.07
CA ALA A 85 4.74 13.95 12.75
C ALA A 85 5.43 13.98 11.36
N LYS A 86 6.19 12.93 11.04
CA LYS A 86 6.82 12.76 9.73
C LYS A 86 5.81 12.52 8.61
N ALA A 87 4.71 11.82 8.87
CA ALA A 87 3.61 11.65 7.92
C ALA A 87 2.91 12.96 7.57
N ARG A 88 2.72 13.85 8.57
CA ARG A 88 2.13 15.18 8.41
C ARG A 88 3.04 16.15 7.64
N GLN A 89 4.36 16.10 7.91
CA GLN A 89 5.37 16.93 7.25
C GLN A 89 6.47 16.04 6.65
N PRO A 90 6.20 15.36 5.52
CA PRO A 90 7.12 14.38 4.94
C PRO A 90 8.40 15.00 4.40
N VAL A 91 8.34 16.26 3.97
CA VAL A 91 9.45 17.03 3.41
C VAL A 91 9.54 18.35 4.15
N ARG A 92 10.77 18.85 4.38
CA ARG A 92 10.98 20.17 4.99
C ARG A 92 10.25 21.28 4.22
N ALA A 93 9.73 22.26 4.96
CA ALA A 93 8.89 23.32 4.40
C ALA A 93 9.58 24.17 3.33
N ASP A 94 10.86 24.49 3.51
CA ASP A 94 11.66 25.26 2.55
C ASP A 94 11.84 24.55 1.21
N ILE A 95 11.96 23.22 1.22
CA ILE A 95 12.04 22.41 0.01
C ILE A 95 10.68 22.38 -0.70
N LEU A 96 9.58 22.25 0.06
CA LEU A 96 8.23 22.26 -0.51
C LEU A 96 7.90 23.61 -1.15
N GLU A 97 8.25 24.72 -0.50
CA GLU A 97 8.10 26.07 -1.02
C GLU A 97 8.89 26.25 -2.33
N ALA A 98 10.15 25.82 -2.38
CA ALA A 98 10.97 25.89 -3.59
C ALA A 98 10.42 25.03 -4.76
N LEU A 99 9.66 23.97 -4.44
CA LEU A 99 8.97 23.12 -5.43
C LEU A 99 7.57 23.63 -5.81
N GLY A 100 7.07 24.68 -5.14
CA GLY A 100 5.69 25.17 -5.31
C GLY A 100 4.64 24.15 -4.87
N LEU A 101 4.94 23.35 -3.84
CA LEU A 101 4.05 22.31 -3.32
C LEU A 101 3.55 22.69 -1.92
N GLU A 102 2.24 22.62 -1.70
CA GLU A 102 1.61 22.85 -0.41
C GLU A 102 0.77 21.63 0.01
N GLY A 103 0.66 21.39 1.32
CA GLY A 103 -0.22 20.36 1.87
C GLY A 103 0.16 18.91 1.53
N LEU A 104 1.41 18.64 1.13
CA LEU A 104 1.89 17.28 0.87
C LEU A 104 2.00 16.50 2.18
N THR A 105 1.17 15.48 2.35
CA THR A 105 1.25 14.48 3.43
C THR A 105 1.55 13.10 2.86
N THR A 106 1.80 12.11 3.71
CA THR A 106 1.73 10.70 3.30
C THR A 106 0.27 10.24 3.14
N GLY A 107 0.08 9.07 2.52
CA GLY A 107 -1.24 8.50 2.25
C GLY A 107 -1.91 7.89 3.49
N ALA A 108 -1.12 7.27 4.37
CA ALA A 108 -1.54 6.76 5.68
C ALA A 108 -0.34 6.60 6.63
N VAL A 109 -0.63 6.23 7.88
CA VAL A 109 0.34 5.65 8.82
C VAL A 109 -0.08 4.21 9.13
N CYS A 110 0.84 3.25 9.03
CA CYS A 110 0.56 1.84 9.27
C CYS A 110 1.28 1.34 10.53
N VAL A 111 0.53 0.79 11.47
CA VAL A 111 1.03 0.34 12.80
C VAL A 111 0.48 -1.02 13.22
N TYR A 112 1.03 -1.59 14.30
CA TYR A 112 0.40 -2.69 15.02
C TYR A 112 -0.81 -2.24 15.84
N HIS A 113 -1.68 -3.19 16.21
CA HIS A 113 -2.91 -2.93 16.96
C HIS A 113 -2.72 -2.04 18.19
N ASP A 114 -1.75 -2.37 19.04
CA ASP A 114 -1.49 -1.65 20.30
C ASP A 114 -1.14 -0.17 20.08
N MET A 115 -0.63 0.16 18.90
CA MET A 115 -0.21 1.51 18.52
C MET A 115 -1.29 2.30 17.76
N ILE A 116 -2.48 1.74 17.54
CA ILE A 116 -3.58 2.44 16.85
C ILE A 116 -3.99 3.68 17.63
N ALA A 117 -4.30 3.55 18.93
CA ALA A 117 -4.77 4.68 19.73
C ALA A 117 -3.74 5.84 19.78
N PRO A 118 -2.44 5.59 20.06
CA PRO A 118 -1.40 6.63 19.94
C PRO A 118 -1.32 7.26 18.55
N ALA A 119 -1.48 6.49 17.47
CA ALA A 119 -1.43 7.01 16.11
C ALA A 119 -2.66 7.88 15.78
N VAL A 120 -3.85 7.46 16.21
CA VAL A 120 -5.09 8.22 16.02
C VAL A 120 -5.02 9.56 16.74
N GLU A 121 -4.58 9.58 18.00
CA GLU A 121 -4.38 10.80 18.77
C GLU A 121 -3.37 11.73 18.06
N ALA A 122 -2.23 11.18 17.62
CA ALA A 122 -1.19 11.97 16.96
C ALA A 122 -1.61 12.52 15.57
N LEU A 123 -2.61 11.94 14.93
CA LEU A 123 -3.10 12.34 13.60
C LEU A 123 -4.44 13.07 13.62
N GLU A 124 -4.98 13.38 14.80
CA GLU A 124 -6.25 14.09 14.92
C GLU A 124 -6.26 15.40 14.11
N GLY A 125 -7.34 15.62 13.36
CA GLY A 125 -7.51 16.81 12.51
C GLY A 125 -6.68 16.83 11.22
N THR A 126 -5.85 15.82 10.95
CA THR A 126 -4.94 15.83 9.78
C THR A 126 -5.49 15.14 8.55
N GLY A 127 -6.61 14.41 8.67
CA GLY A 127 -7.17 13.61 7.57
C GLY A 127 -6.32 12.42 7.11
N ILE A 128 -5.14 12.19 7.69
CA ILE A 128 -4.29 11.03 7.38
C ILE A 128 -4.90 9.80 8.08
N PRO A 129 -5.34 8.76 7.34
CA PRO A 129 -5.90 7.58 7.96
C PRO A 129 -4.84 6.74 8.68
N VAL A 130 -5.24 6.14 9.80
CA VAL A 130 -4.47 5.09 10.47
C VAL A 130 -4.86 3.75 9.86
N ALA A 131 -3.85 3.06 9.34
CA ALA A 131 -3.91 1.67 8.93
C ALA A 131 -3.35 0.76 10.03
N ALA A 132 -3.96 -0.41 10.22
CA ALA A 132 -3.46 -1.42 11.14
C ALA A 132 -3.22 -2.74 10.41
N VAL A 133 -2.15 -3.44 10.76
CA VAL A 133 -2.04 -4.86 10.39
C VAL A 133 -2.84 -5.71 11.39
N SER A 134 -3.55 -6.72 10.89
CA SER A 134 -4.35 -7.63 11.72
C SER A 134 -4.21 -9.07 11.23
N THR A 135 -5.05 -9.96 11.74
CA THR A 135 -5.19 -11.38 11.37
C THR A 135 -3.98 -12.24 11.71
N GLY A 136 -3.35 -12.02 12.86
CA GLY A 136 -2.17 -12.77 13.30
C GLY A 136 -0.93 -12.43 12.47
N PHE A 137 -0.82 -11.16 12.04
CA PHE A 137 0.32 -10.66 11.29
C PHE A 137 1.66 -10.97 12.00
N PRO A 138 2.73 -11.34 11.27
CA PRO A 138 2.81 -11.49 9.82
C PRO A 138 2.43 -12.90 9.31
N ALA A 139 2.36 -13.89 10.20
CA ALA A 139 2.25 -15.29 9.81
C ALA A 139 0.83 -15.66 9.35
N GLY A 140 -0.22 -15.06 9.92
CA GLY A 140 -1.60 -15.38 9.54
C GLY A 140 -2.13 -16.69 10.14
N LEU A 141 -1.48 -17.22 11.19
CA LEU A 141 -1.70 -18.59 11.67
C LEU A 141 -2.50 -18.70 12.98
N SER A 142 -2.92 -17.58 13.57
CA SER A 142 -3.79 -17.59 14.74
C SER A 142 -5.15 -18.25 14.41
N PRO A 143 -5.85 -18.84 15.41
CA PRO A 143 -7.20 -19.37 15.23
C PRO A 143 -8.12 -18.40 14.50
N PHE A 144 -8.90 -18.89 13.53
CA PHE A 144 -9.69 -18.04 12.63
C PHE A 144 -10.58 -17.02 13.35
N HIS A 145 -11.31 -17.46 14.40
CA HIS A 145 -12.17 -16.56 15.17
C HIS A 145 -11.40 -15.42 15.85
N LEU A 146 -10.16 -15.64 16.29
CA LEU A 146 -9.30 -14.59 16.85
C LEU A 146 -8.81 -13.62 15.77
N ARG A 147 -8.52 -14.11 14.56
CA ARG A 147 -8.16 -13.26 13.43
C ARG A 147 -9.30 -12.31 13.03
N VAL A 148 -10.53 -12.80 13.04
CA VAL A 148 -11.74 -11.98 12.81
C VAL A 148 -11.96 -10.97 13.95
N ALA A 149 -11.79 -11.40 15.20
CA ALA A 149 -11.91 -10.52 16.36
C ALA A 149 -10.86 -9.40 16.33
N GLU A 150 -9.61 -9.71 15.98
CA GLU A 150 -8.52 -8.72 15.89
C GLU A 150 -8.82 -7.59 14.89
N ILE A 151 -9.47 -7.91 13.75
CA ILE A 151 -9.95 -6.88 12.81
C ILE A 151 -10.95 -5.96 13.50
N THR A 152 -11.96 -6.56 14.14
CA THR A 152 -13.03 -5.82 14.81
C THR A 152 -12.47 -4.91 15.92
N GLU A 153 -11.54 -5.41 16.71
CA GLU A 153 -10.87 -4.63 17.75
C GLU A 153 -10.02 -3.50 17.16
N SER A 154 -9.32 -3.74 16.05
CA SER A 154 -8.53 -2.70 15.37
C SER A 154 -9.41 -1.57 14.81
N VAL A 155 -10.58 -1.91 14.25
CA VAL A 155 -11.57 -0.93 13.80
C VAL A 155 -12.14 -0.14 14.99
N LYS A 156 -12.50 -0.81 16.09
CA LYS A 156 -12.96 -0.16 17.33
C LYS A 156 -11.92 0.80 17.91
N ALA A 157 -10.63 0.45 17.84
CA ALA A 157 -9.52 1.30 18.28
C ALA A 157 -9.31 2.54 17.38
N GLY A 158 -9.99 2.61 16.23
CA GLY A 158 -10.03 3.78 15.37
C GLY A 158 -9.31 3.63 14.02
N ALA A 159 -8.76 2.45 13.71
CA ALA A 159 -8.17 2.22 12.39
C ALA A 159 -9.24 2.37 11.30
N ARG A 160 -8.90 3.13 10.24
CA ARG A 160 -9.76 3.35 9.07
C ARG A 160 -9.42 2.42 7.92
N GLU A 161 -8.28 1.76 8.01
CA GLU A 161 -7.83 0.78 7.03
C GLU A 161 -7.22 -0.43 7.75
N ILE A 162 -7.52 -1.64 7.28
CA ILE A 162 -7.04 -2.89 7.86
C ILE A 162 -6.27 -3.67 6.79
N ASP A 163 -4.99 -3.90 7.05
CA ASP A 163 -4.11 -4.73 6.25
C ASP A 163 -4.18 -6.18 6.80
N ILE A 164 -4.97 -7.04 6.16
CA ILE A 164 -5.14 -8.45 6.55
C ILE A 164 -4.12 -9.34 5.84
N VAL A 165 -3.79 -10.49 6.43
CA VAL A 165 -2.96 -11.53 5.83
C VAL A 165 -3.82 -12.73 5.50
N ILE A 166 -3.86 -13.13 4.23
CA ILE A 166 -4.60 -14.32 3.82
C ILE A 166 -3.94 -15.60 4.34
N SER A 167 -4.74 -16.65 4.50
CA SER A 167 -4.26 -18.01 4.71
C SER A 167 -3.61 -18.54 3.42
N ARG A 168 -2.29 -18.37 3.30
CA ARG A 168 -1.48 -18.85 2.17
C ARG A 168 -1.74 -20.32 1.82
N ARG A 169 -2.05 -21.15 2.83
CA ARG A 169 -2.40 -22.57 2.64
C ARG A 169 -3.53 -22.77 1.63
N HIS A 170 -4.56 -21.92 1.63
CA HIS A 170 -5.69 -22.04 0.71
C HIS A 170 -5.24 -21.85 -0.74
N VAL A 171 -4.35 -20.90 -0.98
CA VAL A 171 -3.73 -20.69 -2.30
C VAL A 171 -2.87 -21.89 -2.70
N LEU A 172 -2.03 -22.38 -1.78
CA LEU A 172 -1.10 -23.48 -2.05
C LEU A 172 -1.80 -24.83 -2.29
N THR A 173 -2.96 -25.06 -1.67
CA THR A 173 -3.78 -26.25 -1.89
C THR A 173 -4.85 -26.07 -2.97
N GLY A 174 -4.96 -24.87 -3.57
CA GLY A 174 -5.99 -24.56 -4.57
C GLY A 174 -7.42 -24.50 -4.01
N ASP A 175 -7.57 -24.30 -2.71
CA ASP A 175 -8.86 -24.15 -2.02
C ASP A 175 -9.36 -22.71 -2.12
N TRP A 176 -9.76 -22.33 -3.34
CA TRP A 176 -10.18 -20.96 -3.67
C TRP A 176 -11.48 -20.57 -2.99
N GLN A 177 -12.38 -21.52 -2.74
CA GLN A 177 -13.62 -21.28 -2.00
C GLN A 177 -13.31 -20.87 -0.56
N ALA A 178 -12.44 -21.61 0.14
CA ALA A 178 -12.08 -21.23 1.51
C ALA A 178 -11.32 -19.89 1.58
N LEU A 179 -10.50 -19.55 0.58
CA LEU A 179 -9.89 -18.22 0.50
C LEU A 179 -10.95 -17.12 0.30
N TYR A 180 -11.93 -17.35 -0.57
CA TYR A 180 -13.04 -16.43 -0.79
C TYR A 180 -13.84 -16.21 0.50
N ASP A 181 -14.23 -17.29 1.18
CA ASP A 181 -15.02 -17.24 2.41
C ASP A 181 -14.25 -16.56 3.55
N GLU A 182 -12.96 -16.86 3.71
CA GLU A 182 -12.08 -16.19 4.67
C GLU A 182 -12.02 -14.67 4.40
N MET A 183 -11.79 -14.28 3.15
CA MET A 183 -11.69 -12.87 2.78
C MET A 183 -13.03 -12.14 2.94
N ARG A 184 -14.16 -12.80 2.64
CA ARG A 184 -15.51 -12.27 2.88
C ARG A 184 -15.74 -12.00 4.37
N ALA A 185 -15.38 -12.94 5.25
CA ALA A 185 -15.49 -12.76 6.69
C ALA A 185 -14.61 -11.61 7.20
N PHE A 186 -13.39 -11.47 6.66
CA PHE A 186 -12.51 -10.33 6.99
C PHE A 186 -13.07 -9.00 6.50
N ARG A 187 -13.62 -8.96 5.29
CA ARG A 187 -14.29 -7.78 4.74
C ARG A 187 -15.47 -7.36 5.61
N GLU A 188 -16.31 -8.30 6.04
CA GLU A 188 -17.43 -8.05 6.93
C GLU A 188 -16.97 -7.49 8.29
N ALA A 189 -15.95 -8.10 8.90
CA ALA A 189 -15.39 -7.65 10.17
C ALA A 189 -14.76 -6.26 10.12
N CYS A 190 -14.33 -5.79 8.94
CA CYS A 190 -13.82 -4.43 8.77
C CYS A 190 -14.92 -3.35 8.90
N GLY A 191 -16.21 -3.71 8.78
CA GLY A 191 -17.28 -2.73 8.73
C GLY A 191 -17.02 -1.70 7.63
N GLU A 192 -16.97 -0.42 7.98
CA GLU A 192 -16.65 0.69 7.05
C GLU A 192 -15.16 0.85 6.74
N ALA A 193 -14.26 0.26 7.53
CA ALA A 193 -12.82 0.37 7.29
C ALA A 193 -12.42 -0.32 5.98
N HIS A 194 -11.50 0.29 5.23
CA HIS A 194 -11.01 -0.30 3.98
C HIS A 194 -10.16 -1.53 4.28
N VAL A 195 -10.39 -2.63 3.54
CA VAL A 195 -9.61 -3.86 3.71
C VAL A 195 -8.56 -4.00 2.60
N LYS A 196 -7.29 -4.15 3.01
CA LYS A 196 -6.16 -4.42 2.12
C LYS A 196 -5.70 -5.86 2.30
N ALA A 197 -5.93 -6.70 1.31
CA ALA A 197 -5.58 -8.11 1.35
C ALA A 197 -4.08 -8.31 1.03
N ILE A 198 -3.27 -8.61 2.05
CA ILE A 198 -1.88 -9.05 1.88
C ILE A 198 -1.89 -10.49 1.37
N LEU A 199 -1.42 -10.68 0.14
CA LEU A 199 -1.36 -12.01 -0.48
C LEU A 199 -0.10 -12.80 -0.08
N ALA A 200 0.91 -12.13 0.45
CA ALA A 200 2.23 -12.69 0.75
C ALA A 200 2.85 -13.40 -0.47
N THR A 201 2.90 -12.68 -1.59
CA THR A 201 3.19 -13.19 -2.93
C THR A 201 4.51 -13.96 -3.06
N GLY A 202 5.51 -13.66 -2.23
CA GLY A 202 6.78 -14.39 -2.19
C GLY A 202 6.65 -15.86 -1.76
N GLU A 203 5.54 -16.21 -1.12
CA GLU A 203 5.28 -17.54 -0.54
C GLU A 203 4.14 -18.29 -1.25
N LEU A 204 3.58 -17.71 -2.32
CA LEU A 204 2.50 -18.34 -3.11
C LEU A 204 3.00 -19.30 -4.20
N GLY A 205 4.32 -19.47 -4.31
CA GLY A 205 5.00 -20.40 -5.23
C GLY A 205 5.06 -19.93 -6.69
N THR A 206 3.92 -19.59 -7.30
CA THR A 206 3.86 -19.22 -8.73
C THR A 206 3.16 -17.89 -8.97
N LEU A 207 3.54 -17.20 -10.04
CA LEU A 207 2.82 -16.00 -10.51
C LEU A 207 1.37 -16.29 -10.88
N GLN A 208 1.04 -17.53 -11.26
CA GLN A 208 -0.33 -17.93 -11.55
C GLN A 208 -1.17 -17.99 -10.26
N ASN A 209 -0.60 -18.51 -9.16
CA ASN A 209 -1.24 -18.46 -7.85
C ASN A 209 -1.46 -17.02 -7.38
N VAL A 210 -0.50 -16.11 -7.65
CA VAL A 210 -0.67 -14.68 -7.36
C VAL A 210 -1.84 -14.09 -8.16
N ALA A 211 -1.96 -14.38 -9.45
CA ALA A 211 -3.07 -13.91 -10.28
C ALA A 211 -4.43 -14.41 -9.73
N ARG A 212 -4.51 -15.70 -9.41
CA ARG A 212 -5.71 -16.34 -8.87
C ARG A 212 -6.11 -15.79 -7.51
N ALA A 213 -5.16 -15.70 -6.57
CA ALA A 213 -5.40 -15.13 -5.25
C ALA A 213 -5.87 -13.67 -5.35
N SER A 214 -5.29 -12.88 -6.28
CA SER A 214 -5.73 -11.51 -6.55
C SER A 214 -7.21 -11.46 -6.96
N MET A 215 -7.60 -12.28 -7.95
CA MET A 215 -8.99 -12.35 -8.43
C MET A 215 -9.95 -12.78 -7.32
N VAL A 216 -9.60 -13.83 -6.56
CA VAL A 216 -10.44 -14.33 -5.46
C VAL A 216 -10.63 -13.25 -4.38
N CYS A 217 -9.56 -12.56 -3.97
CA CYS A 217 -9.66 -11.53 -2.95
C CYS A 217 -10.50 -10.34 -3.42
N MET A 218 -10.39 -9.95 -4.70
CA MET A 218 -11.23 -8.88 -5.28
C MET A 218 -12.69 -9.29 -5.36
N MET A 219 -13.00 -10.52 -5.80
CA MET A 219 -14.38 -11.03 -5.78
C MET A 219 -14.95 -11.06 -4.36
N ALA A 220 -14.13 -11.42 -3.36
CA ALA A 220 -14.54 -11.38 -1.96
C ALA A 220 -14.70 -9.97 -1.36
N GLY A 221 -14.41 -8.92 -2.13
CA GLY A 221 -14.58 -7.52 -1.70
C GLY A 221 -13.33 -6.92 -1.08
N ALA A 222 -12.12 -7.30 -1.50
CA ALA A 222 -10.93 -6.53 -1.13
C ALA A 222 -11.00 -5.11 -1.74
N ASP A 223 -10.73 -4.08 -0.92
CA ASP A 223 -10.61 -2.69 -1.39
C ASP A 223 -9.23 -2.45 -2.00
N PHE A 224 -8.20 -3.12 -1.46
CA PHE A 224 -6.87 -3.18 -2.03
C PHE A 224 -6.35 -4.62 -2.04
N ILE A 225 -5.52 -4.94 -3.03
CA ILE A 225 -4.62 -6.09 -2.95
C ILE A 225 -3.18 -5.62 -2.72
N LYS A 226 -2.53 -6.25 -1.74
CA LYS A 226 -1.19 -5.92 -1.25
C LYS A 226 -0.24 -7.09 -1.47
N THR A 227 0.98 -6.80 -1.92
CA THR A 227 1.94 -7.86 -2.29
C THR A 227 2.36 -8.71 -1.09
N SER A 228 2.91 -8.09 -0.05
CA SER A 228 3.70 -8.78 0.97
C SER A 228 3.53 -8.16 2.34
N THR A 229 3.86 -8.88 3.40
CA THR A 229 3.84 -8.32 4.77
C THR A 229 5.02 -7.38 5.01
N GLY A 230 6.09 -7.51 4.22
CA GLY A 230 7.34 -6.80 4.46
C GLY A 230 8.26 -7.56 5.43
N LYS A 231 7.87 -8.78 5.82
CA LYS A 231 8.60 -9.67 6.73
C LYS A 231 9.09 -10.94 6.04
N GLU A 232 8.65 -11.21 4.81
CA GLU A 232 9.12 -12.33 3.99
C GLU A 232 10.53 -12.08 3.44
N SER A 233 11.20 -13.15 3.00
CA SER A 233 12.49 -13.06 2.29
C SER A 233 12.34 -12.45 0.90
N VAL A 234 11.24 -12.75 0.21
CA VAL A 234 10.87 -12.18 -1.10
C VAL A 234 9.60 -11.36 -0.94
N ASN A 235 9.71 -10.05 -1.15
CA ASN A 235 8.60 -9.11 -1.01
C ASN A 235 8.08 -8.64 -2.39
N ALA A 236 7.70 -7.36 -2.53
CA ALA A 236 7.28 -6.80 -3.80
C ALA A 236 8.36 -6.94 -4.88
N THR A 237 7.97 -7.45 -6.05
CA THR A 237 8.79 -7.47 -7.26
C THR A 237 8.00 -6.94 -8.44
N LEU A 238 8.68 -6.41 -9.46
CA LEU A 238 8.01 -5.93 -10.68
C LEU A 238 7.21 -7.03 -11.40
N PRO A 239 7.68 -8.29 -11.52
CA PRO A 239 6.88 -9.39 -12.07
C PRO A 239 5.57 -9.64 -11.32
N VAL A 240 5.62 -9.70 -9.98
CA VAL A 240 4.43 -9.86 -9.13
C VAL A 240 3.48 -8.68 -9.32
N SER A 241 4.03 -7.46 -9.30
CA SER A 241 3.25 -6.22 -9.44
C SER A 241 2.51 -6.16 -10.76
N LEU A 242 3.18 -6.52 -11.86
CA LEU A 242 2.59 -6.57 -13.19
C LEU A 242 1.42 -7.57 -13.24
N VAL A 243 1.54 -8.72 -12.59
CA VAL A 243 0.46 -9.72 -12.50
C VAL A 243 -0.74 -9.17 -11.73
N MET A 244 -0.50 -8.61 -10.54
CA MET A 244 -1.57 -8.09 -9.69
C MET A 244 -2.29 -6.91 -10.35
N MET A 245 -1.56 -5.98 -10.98
CA MET A 245 -2.16 -4.85 -11.69
C MET A 245 -2.97 -5.29 -12.91
N ARG A 246 -2.54 -6.33 -13.63
CA ARG A 246 -3.34 -6.88 -14.74
C ARG A 246 -4.63 -7.53 -14.26
N ALA A 247 -4.60 -8.23 -13.13
CA ALA A 247 -5.82 -8.73 -12.50
C ALA A 247 -6.76 -7.58 -12.10
N ILE A 248 -6.24 -6.49 -11.51
CA ILE A 248 -7.04 -5.31 -11.19
C ILE A 248 -7.66 -4.69 -12.44
N ARG A 249 -6.90 -4.56 -13.54
CA ARG A 249 -7.41 -4.05 -14.81
C ARG A 249 -8.56 -4.90 -15.32
N GLU A 250 -8.37 -6.22 -15.38
CA GLU A 250 -9.39 -7.17 -15.85
C GLU A 250 -10.66 -7.09 -14.98
N TYR A 251 -10.50 -7.04 -13.65
CA TYR A 251 -11.62 -6.88 -12.72
C TYR A 251 -12.36 -5.55 -12.93
N TYR A 252 -11.64 -4.46 -13.16
CA TYR A 252 -12.24 -3.15 -13.43
C TYR A 252 -12.99 -3.10 -14.77
N GLU A 253 -12.40 -3.64 -15.83
CA GLU A 253 -13.02 -3.71 -17.17
C GLU A 253 -14.34 -4.47 -17.15
N GLU A 254 -14.46 -5.46 -16.27
CA GLU A 254 -15.68 -6.24 -16.09
C GLU A 254 -16.71 -5.56 -15.18
N THR A 255 -16.27 -5.15 -13.98
CA THR A 255 -17.19 -4.80 -12.90
C THR A 255 -17.44 -3.30 -12.80
N GLY A 256 -16.58 -2.47 -13.39
CA GLY A 256 -16.57 -1.02 -13.23
C GLY A 256 -16.04 -0.54 -11.87
N TYR A 257 -15.68 -1.44 -10.94
CA TYR A 257 -15.16 -1.08 -9.62
C TYR A 257 -13.63 -1.02 -9.61
N ARG A 258 -13.08 0.06 -9.06
CA ARG A 258 -11.63 0.24 -8.94
C ARG A 258 -11.14 -0.39 -7.64
N VAL A 259 -10.28 -1.39 -7.76
CA VAL A 259 -9.53 -1.95 -6.63
C VAL A 259 -8.16 -1.30 -6.57
N GLY A 260 -7.73 -0.96 -5.36
CA GLY A 260 -6.42 -0.38 -5.11
C GLY A 260 -5.27 -1.39 -5.15
N TYR A 261 -4.07 -0.90 -5.42
CA TYR A 261 -2.85 -1.70 -5.43
C TYR A 261 -1.83 -1.19 -4.40
N LYS A 262 -1.25 -2.11 -3.61
CA LYS A 262 -0.23 -1.74 -2.60
C LYS A 262 1.01 -2.64 -2.67
N PRO A 263 2.09 -2.23 -3.36
CA PRO A 263 3.38 -2.91 -3.24
C PRO A 263 3.99 -2.62 -1.87
N ALA A 264 4.50 -3.66 -1.20
CA ALA A 264 5.10 -3.55 0.12
C ALA A 264 6.33 -4.45 0.27
N GLY A 265 7.31 -3.94 1.04
CA GLY A 265 8.58 -4.61 1.33
C GLY A 265 9.62 -4.50 0.21
N GLY A 266 10.87 -4.18 0.57
CA GLY A 266 12.00 -4.10 -0.37
C GLY A 266 12.10 -2.83 -1.21
N ILE A 267 11.10 -1.94 -1.18
CA ILE A 267 11.11 -0.66 -1.91
C ILE A 267 11.64 0.44 -0.99
N SER A 268 12.92 0.75 -1.13
CA SER A 268 13.61 1.73 -0.26
C SER A 268 14.30 2.86 -1.02
N LYS A 269 14.27 2.85 -2.35
CA LYS A 269 14.92 3.86 -3.19
C LYS A 269 13.93 4.67 -4.01
N ALA A 270 14.20 5.97 -4.14
CA ALA A 270 13.43 6.91 -4.95
C ALA A 270 13.29 6.46 -6.42
N LYS A 271 14.34 5.87 -6.99
CA LYS A 271 14.32 5.31 -8.36
C LYS A 271 13.33 4.15 -8.49
N ASP A 272 13.22 3.31 -7.47
CA ASP A 272 12.27 2.20 -7.48
C ASP A 272 10.85 2.76 -7.45
N ALA A 273 10.57 3.75 -6.59
CA ALA A 273 9.25 4.39 -6.54
C ALA A 273 8.81 4.95 -7.91
N VAL A 274 9.69 5.63 -8.64
CA VAL A 274 9.42 6.10 -10.01
C VAL A 274 9.11 4.93 -10.95
N THR A 275 9.84 3.83 -10.85
CA THR A 275 9.63 2.64 -11.68
C THR A 275 8.25 2.01 -11.42
N TYR A 276 7.84 1.91 -10.15
CA TYR A 276 6.52 1.40 -9.78
C TYR A 276 5.39 2.33 -10.22
N LEU A 277 5.53 3.66 -10.06
CA LEU A 277 4.53 4.61 -10.55
C LEU A 277 4.40 4.55 -12.08
N ALA A 278 5.49 4.35 -12.82
CA ALA A 278 5.44 4.17 -14.27
C ALA A 278 4.65 2.91 -14.64
N LEU A 279 4.87 1.82 -13.91
CA LEU A 279 4.12 0.57 -14.10
C LEU A 279 2.61 0.77 -13.83
N VAL A 280 2.24 1.46 -12.74
CA VAL A 280 0.83 1.80 -12.45
C VAL A 280 0.23 2.61 -13.59
N LYS A 281 0.91 3.67 -14.04
CA LYS A 281 0.43 4.52 -15.12
C LYS A 281 0.21 3.74 -16.41
N GLU A 282 1.11 2.81 -16.75
CA GLU A 282 1.00 2.00 -17.97
C GLU A 282 -0.10 0.93 -17.91
N GLU A 283 -0.25 0.25 -16.76
CA GLU A 283 -1.19 -0.89 -16.68
C GLU A 283 -2.59 -0.48 -16.21
N LEU A 284 -2.72 0.59 -15.42
CA LEU A 284 -3.98 1.02 -14.79
C LEU A 284 -4.38 2.48 -15.11
N GLY A 285 -3.44 3.32 -15.52
CA GLY A 285 -3.71 4.72 -15.89
C GLY A 285 -3.65 5.71 -14.72
N ASP A 286 -3.90 6.99 -15.04
CA ASP A 286 -3.61 8.12 -14.14
C ASP A 286 -4.47 8.17 -12.87
N ARG A 287 -5.67 7.61 -12.92
CA ARG A 287 -6.58 7.58 -11.77
C ARG A 287 -6.00 6.74 -10.62
N TRP A 288 -5.27 5.68 -10.93
CA TRP A 288 -4.60 4.84 -9.94
C TRP A 288 -3.33 5.47 -9.37
N LEU A 289 -2.86 6.62 -9.86
CA LEU A 289 -1.76 7.36 -9.23
C LEU A 289 -2.24 8.19 -8.03
N ARG A 290 -3.29 7.79 -7.33
CA ARG A 290 -3.88 8.56 -6.23
C ARG A 290 -3.91 7.70 -4.97
N PRO A 291 -3.75 8.30 -3.77
CA PRO A 291 -3.60 7.54 -2.52
C PRO A 291 -4.78 6.61 -2.23
N ASP A 292 -5.98 6.92 -2.70
CA ASP A 292 -7.16 6.08 -2.52
C ASP A 292 -7.16 4.81 -3.38
N LEU A 293 -6.28 4.71 -4.39
CA LEU A 293 -6.13 3.53 -5.27
C LEU A 293 -4.70 2.98 -5.38
N TYR A 294 -3.71 3.66 -4.84
CA TYR A 294 -2.34 3.17 -4.84
C TYR A 294 -1.57 3.60 -3.60
N ARG A 295 -0.87 2.64 -3.00
CA ARG A 295 -0.07 2.88 -1.80
C ARG A 295 1.30 2.20 -1.86
N PHE A 296 2.35 2.82 -1.35
CA PHE A 296 3.61 2.14 -1.02
C PHE A 296 3.58 1.72 0.45
N GLY A 297 3.70 0.43 0.74
CA GLY A 297 3.99 -0.04 2.11
C GLY A 297 5.49 0.04 2.39
N ALA A 298 5.95 1.15 3.01
CA ALA A 298 7.36 1.40 3.21
C ALA A 298 7.66 2.14 4.54
N SER A 299 8.83 1.84 5.10
CA SER A 299 9.38 2.55 6.28
C SER A 299 10.50 3.51 5.86
N SER A 300 11.48 3.06 5.06
CA SER A 300 12.68 3.84 4.72
C SER A 300 12.62 4.62 3.42
N LEU A 301 11.62 4.36 2.56
CA LEU A 301 11.50 4.99 1.24
C LEU A 301 11.38 6.51 1.33
N LEU A 302 10.59 7.02 2.28
CA LEU A 302 10.34 8.45 2.44
C LEU A 302 11.65 9.22 2.63
N GLY A 303 12.54 8.72 3.51
CA GLY A 303 13.82 9.36 3.76
C GLY A 303 14.72 9.40 2.53
N ASP A 304 14.68 8.40 1.65
CA ASP A 304 15.44 8.45 0.39
C ASP A 304 14.85 9.46 -0.60
N ILE A 305 13.52 9.50 -0.73
CA ILE A 305 12.85 10.46 -1.59
C ILE A 305 13.14 11.90 -1.14
N GLU A 306 13.05 12.17 0.17
CA GLU A 306 13.30 13.50 0.73
C GLU A 306 14.72 13.98 0.41
N ARG A 307 15.73 13.12 0.54
CA ARG A 307 17.12 13.45 0.15
C ARG A 307 17.25 13.78 -1.33
N GLN A 308 16.52 13.08 -2.20
CA GLN A 308 16.54 13.36 -3.64
C GLN A 308 15.87 14.70 -3.96
N LEU A 309 14.79 15.06 -3.26
CA LEU A 309 14.14 16.37 -3.40
C LEU A 309 15.03 17.51 -2.88
N GLU A 310 15.70 17.34 -1.72
CA GLU A 310 16.68 18.31 -1.23
C GLU A 310 17.81 18.50 -2.24
N HIS A 311 18.35 17.41 -2.79
CA HIS A 311 19.39 17.49 -3.80
C HIS A 311 18.92 18.19 -5.08
N HIS A 312 17.70 17.93 -5.53
CA HIS A 312 17.13 18.58 -6.71
C HIS A 312 17.00 20.10 -6.52
N VAL A 313 16.57 20.56 -5.35
CA VAL A 313 16.40 21.99 -5.03
C VAL A 313 17.74 22.68 -4.76
N THR A 314 18.64 22.06 -4.02
CA THR A 314 19.85 22.71 -3.49
C THR A 314 21.12 22.42 -4.28
N GLY A 315 21.13 21.36 -5.10
CA GLY A 315 22.32 20.83 -5.76
C GLY A 315 23.30 20.11 -4.81
N ALA A 316 23.07 20.11 -3.49
CA ALA A 316 23.93 19.47 -2.50
C ALA A 316 23.42 18.07 -2.12
N TYR A 317 24.32 17.13 -1.85
CA TYR A 317 23.91 15.84 -1.29
C TYR A 317 23.53 16.03 0.19
N SER A 318 22.41 15.45 0.60
CA SER A 318 21.92 15.56 1.97
C SER A 318 22.62 14.58 2.91
N ALA A 319 23.01 15.07 4.09
CA ALA A 319 23.54 14.25 5.18
C ALA A 319 22.40 13.57 5.94
N SER A 320 22.64 12.37 6.48
CA SER A 320 21.60 11.52 7.11
C SER A 320 20.89 12.16 8.31
N TRP A 321 21.50 13.12 9.00
CA TRP A 321 20.93 13.81 10.16
C TRP A 321 20.14 15.08 9.84
N ARG A 322 20.08 15.50 8.57
CA ARG A 322 19.33 16.71 8.16
C ARG A 322 17.82 16.50 8.09
N HIS A 323 17.39 15.24 8.18
CA HIS A 323 16.00 14.85 8.10
C HIS A 323 15.59 14.11 9.37
N ALA A 324 14.38 14.39 9.86
CA ALA A 324 13.79 13.62 10.94
C ALA A 324 13.69 12.14 10.53
N THR A 325 14.15 11.26 11.40
CA THR A 325 14.02 9.82 11.21
C THR A 325 12.57 9.39 11.35
N SER A 326 12.08 8.69 10.34
CA SER A 326 10.83 7.91 10.36
C SER A 326 10.99 6.67 11.22
#